data_AF-A0A258DVT5-F1
#
_entry.id   AF-A0A258DVT5-F1
#
_cell.length_a   1.000
_cell.length_b   1.000
_cell.length_c   1.000
_cell.angle_alpha   90.00
_cell.angle_beta   90.00
_cell.angle_gamma   90.00
#
_symmetry.space_group_name_H-M   'P 1'
#
loop_
_entity.id
_entity.type
_entity.pdbx_description
1 polymer ?
#
loop_
_entity_poly.entity_id
_entity_poly.type
_entity_poly.pdbx_seq_one_letter_code
_entity_poly.pdbx_strand_id
1 'polypeptide(L)'
;MEHKWNNNMYFRASIAHLWRGYAEAERDYYYSDGSRYSKYMDVPNAWSFESVIGFRALGNALRLELIYAAQRSTSGDNIRAYNAPQPTNRVDFDRWGLFAQYFFKDIKGLGVLAYHNRVFDGMNTGKINNTGFGVTYQFNFKNNENAQ
;
A
#
# COMPACT_ATOMS: atom_id res chain seq x y z
N MET A 1 4.45 -3.01 -14.50
CA MET A 1 5.49 -3.65 -15.35
C MET A 1 6.59 -4.20 -14.46
N GLU A 2 7.07 -5.42 -14.71
CA GLU A 2 8.20 -6.04 -14.00
C GLU A 2 9.36 -6.21 -14.97
N HIS A 3 10.52 -5.66 -14.65
CA HIS A 3 11.75 -5.84 -15.45
C HIS A 3 12.82 -6.49 -14.57
N LYS A 4 13.39 -7.59 -15.07
CA LYS A 4 14.46 -8.34 -14.39
C LYS A 4 15.79 -7.96 -15.02
N TRP A 5 16.70 -7.39 -14.23
CA TRP A 5 18.07 -7.17 -14.66
C TRP A 5 18.88 -8.45 -14.36
N ASN A 6 19.87 -8.76 -15.20
CA ASN A 6 20.71 -9.97 -15.19
C ASN A 6 21.52 -10.27 -13.89
N ASN A 7 21.20 -9.66 -12.74
CA ASN A 7 21.93 -9.78 -11.47
C ASN A 7 21.01 -10.08 -10.26
N ASN A 8 19.95 -10.88 -10.44
CA ASN A 8 18.91 -11.15 -9.42
C ASN A 8 18.21 -9.89 -8.87
N MET A 9 18.34 -8.75 -9.55
CA MET A 9 17.60 -7.54 -9.24
C MET A 9 16.34 -7.48 -10.10
N TYR A 10 15.25 -7.01 -9.51
CA TYR A 10 14.02 -6.75 -10.22
C TYR A 10 13.47 -5.38 -9.85
N PHE A 11 12.84 -4.74 -10.82
CA PHE A 11 12.13 -3.51 -10.63
C PHE A 11 10.65 -3.71 -10.99
N ARG A 12 9.77 -3.20 -10.14
CA ARG A 12 8.33 -3.17 -10.39
C ARG A 12 7.83 -1.75 -10.21
N ALA A 13 6.99 -1.32 -11.13
CA ALA A 13 6.22 -0.08 -10.98
C ALA A 13 4.76 -0.34 -11.34
N SER A 14 3.86 0.26 -10.57
CA SER A 14 2.42 0.27 -10.79
C SER A 14 1.87 1.69 -10.62
N ILE A 15 0.89 2.01 -11.44
CA ILE A 15 0.09 3.23 -11.33
C ILE A 15 -1.37 2.80 -11.41
N ALA A 16 -2.20 3.33 -10.53
CA ALA A 16 -3.62 3.03 -10.46
C ALA A 16 -4.38 4.33 -10.33
N HIS A 17 -5.47 4.45 -11.09
CA HIS A 17 -6.42 5.52 -10.92
C HIS A 17 -7.66 4.98 -10.23
N LEU A 18 -7.99 5.55 -9.08
CA LEU A 18 -9.11 5.14 -8.25
C LEU A 18 -10.26 6.11 -8.48
N TRP A 19 -11.31 5.62 -9.15
CA TRP A 19 -12.56 6.33 -9.32
C TRP A 19 -13.43 6.08 -8.09
N ARG A 20 -13.77 7.16 -7.40
CA ARG A 20 -14.61 7.18 -6.22
C ARG A 20 -15.87 7.99 -6.54
N GLY A 21 -16.97 7.61 -5.90
CA GLY A 21 -18.27 8.24 -6.07
C GLY A 21 -18.63 9.08 -4.86
N TYR A 22 -19.76 8.76 -4.27
CA TYR A 22 -20.34 9.51 -3.16
C TYR A 22 -20.44 8.63 -1.92
N ALA A 23 -20.30 9.24 -0.75
CA ALA A 23 -20.59 8.63 0.53
C ALA A 23 -21.79 9.34 1.17
N GLU A 24 -22.79 8.58 1.62
CA GLU A 24 -23.90 9.15 2.38
C GLU A 24 -23.48 9.31 3.84
N ALA A 25 -23.62 10.53 4.36
CA ALA A 25 -23.38 10.86 5.75
C ALA A 25 -24.71 10.95 6.51
N GLU A 26 -24.70 10.62 7.80
CA GLU A 26 -25.87 10.70 8.68
C GLU A 26 -26.38 12.14 8.93
N ARG A 27 -25.70 13.15 8.36
CA ARG A 27 -25.97 14.57 8.57
C ARG A 27 -26.29 15.24 7.25
N ASP A 28 -27.18 16.24 7.32
CA ASP A 28 -27.67 16.98 6.16
C ASP A 28 -26.80 18.22 5.87
N TYR A 29 -25.73 18.39 6.64
CA TYR A 29 -24.82 19.51 6.54
C TYR A 29 -23.38 19.06 6.71
N TYR A 30 -22.54 19.49 5.77
CA TYR A 30 -21.09 19.38 5.90
C TYR A 30 -20.41 20.62 5.31
N TYR A 31 -19.15 20.77 5.65
CA TYR A 31 -18.33 21.85 5.15
C TYR A 31 -17.21 21.27 4.29
N SER A 32 -17.10 21.72 3.04
CA SER A 32 -16.04 21.34 2.11
C SER A 32 -15.70 22.55 1.26
N ASP A 33 -14.73 23.36 1.71
CA ASP A 33 -14.42 24.70 1.17
C ASP A 33 -15.65 25.63 0.99
N GLY A 34 -16.68 25.37 1.81
CA GLY A 34 -17.95 26.05 1.78
C GLY A 34 -19.02 25.21 2.47
N SER A 35 -20.09 25.87 2.92
CA SER A 35 -21.26 25.21 3.49
C SER A 35 -22.01 24.42 2.42
N ARG A 36 -22.20 23.12 2.64
CA ARG A 36 -22.97 22.21 1.78
C ARG A 36 -24.12 21.61 2.57
N TYR A 37 -25.34 21.84 2.11
CA TYR A 37 -26.56 21.21 2.64
C TYR A 37 -26.91 20.00 1.79
N SER A 38 -26.25 18.88 2.05
CA SER A 38 -26.46 17.60 1.36
C SER A 38 -26.00 16.47 2.27
N LYS A 39 -26.69 15.34 2.21
CA LYS A 39 -26.28 14.08 2.86
C LYS A 39 -25.16 13.38 2.09
N TYR A 40 -25.02 13.66 0.80
CA TYR A 40 -24.02 13.03 -0.05
C TYR A 40 -22.74 13.85 -0.06
N MET A 41 -21.64 13.19 0.28
CA MET A 41 -20.29 13.72 0.27
C MET A 41 -19.52 13.16 -0.92
N ASP A 42 -19.02 14.04 -1.78
CA ASP A 42 -18.20 13.69 -2.94
C ASP A 42 -16.84 13.20 -2.48
N VAL A 43 -16.51 11.94 -2.75
CA VAL A 43 -15.22 11.36 -2.37
C VAL A 43 -14.24 11.61 -3.52
N PRO A 44 -13.12 12.33 -3.31
CA PRO A 44 -12.18 12.65 -4.37
C PRO A 44 -11.58 11.40 -5.02
N ASN A 45 -11.51 11.40 -6.35
CA ASN A 45 -10.71 10.43 -7.09
C ASN A 45 -9.25 10.54 -6.67
N ALA A 46 -8.50 9.46 -6.84
CA ALA A 46 -7.09 9.44 -6.49
C ALA A 46 -6.24 8.75 -7.55
N TRP A 47 -4.98 9.16 -7.62
CA TRP A 47 -3.92 8.44 -8.31
C TRP A 47 -3.01 7.81 -7.26
N SER A 48 -2.76 6.53 -7.41
CA SER A 48 -1.82 5.78 -6.58
C SER A 48 -0.66 5.34 -7.45
N PHE A 49 0.55 5.52 -6.95
CA PHE A 49 1.79 5.10 -7.58
C PHE A 49 2.57 4.24 -6.60
N GLU A 50 3.10 3.12 -7.07
CA GLU A 50 3.99 2.27 -6.27
C GLU A 50 5.16 1.81 -7.13
N SER A 51 6.37 1.94 -6.59
CA SER A 51 7.60 1.45 -7.19
C SER A 51 8.37 0.60 -6.20
N VAL A 52 8.85 -0.56 -6.65
CA VAL A 52 9.57 -1.53 -5.85
C VAL A 52 10.87 -1.89 -6.54
N ILE A 53 11.98 -1.70 -5.85
CA ILE A 53 13.29 -2.19 -6.23
C ILE A 53 13.59 -3.39 -5.35
N GLY A 54 13.69 -4.56 -5.95
CA GLY A 54 13.93 -5.81 -5.25
C GLY A 54 15.24 -6.47 -5.65
N PHE A 55 15.82 -7.20 -4.71
CA PHE A 55 17.01 -8.02 -4.91
C PHE A 55 16.78 -9.41 -4.32
N ARG A 56 17.15 -10.44 -5.08
CA ARG A 56 17.15 -11.83 -4.63
C ARG A 56 18.59 -12.33 -4.48
N ALA A 57 18.90 -12.94 -3.36
CA ALA A 57 20.23 -13.46 -3.06
C ALA A 57 20.17 -14.91 -2.58
N LEU A 58 21.36 -15.54 -2.47
CA LEU A 58 21.55 -16.92 -1.98
C LEU A 58 20.74 -17.98 -2.77
N GLY A 59 20.59 -17.80 -4.09
CA GLY A 59 19.80 -18.72 -4.92
C GLY A 59 18.29 -18.60 -4.62
N ASN A 60 17.78 -17.38 -4.56
CA ASN A 60 16.38 -17.01 -4.25
C ASN A 60 15.92 -17.28 -2.80
N ALA A 61 16.83 -17.59 -1.88
CA ALA A 61 16.48 -17.78 -0.46
C ALA A 61 16.25 -16.44 0.25
N LEU A 62 16.99 -15.38 -0.10
CA LEU A 62 16.81 -14.06 0.49
C LEU A 62 16.15 -13.12 -0.53
N ARG A 63 15.12 -12.41 -0.11
CA ARG A 63 14.44 -11.36 -0.86
C ARG A 63 14.49 -10.07 -0.05
N LEU A 64 15.03 -9.03 -0.64
CA LEU A 64 15.05 -7.67 -0.09
C LEU A 64 14.32 -6.75 -1.06
N GLU A 65 13.47 -5.86 -0.55
CA GLU A 65 12.73 -4.90 -1.34
C GLU A 65 12.74 -3.54 -0.67
N LEU A 66 13.02 -2.51 -1.47
CA LEU A 66 12.74 -1.12 -1.18
C LEU A 66 11.48 -0.73 -1.94
N ILE A 67 10.47 -0.28 -1.21
CA ILE A 67 9.15 0.07 -1.71
C ILE A 67 8.98 1.58 -1.53
N TYR A 68 8.52 2.26 -2.57
CA TYR A 68 8.06 3.63 -2.50
C TYR A 68 6.61 3.66 -2.98
N ALA A 69 5.72 4.25 -2.19
CA ALA A 69 4.31 4.37 -2.50
C ALA A 69 3.87 5.82 -2.31
N ALA A 70 3.16 6.34 -3.29
CA ALA A 70 2.60 7.69 -3.27
C ALA A 70 1.12 7.63 -3.63
N GLN A 71 0.33 8.49 -3.00
CA GLN A 71 -1.06 8.73 -3.39
C GLN A 71 -1.30 10.23 -3.49
N ARG A 72 -2.05 10.63 -4.53
CA ARG A 72 -2.49 12.00 -4.76
C ARG A 72 -3.98 12.03 -5.06
N SER A 73 -4.74 12.81 -4.32
CA SER A 73 -6.16 13.02 -4.59
C SER A 73 -6.35 14.13 -5.63
N THR A 74 -7.30 13.98 -6.56
CA THR A 74 -7.50 14.94 -7.66
C THR A 74 -8.22 16.22 -7.23
N SER A 75 -8.99 16.14 -6.15
CA SER A 75 -9.79 17.21 -5.58
C SER A 75 -9.93 17.00 -4.08
N GLY A 76 -10.76 17.81 -3.44
CA GLY A 76 -11.05 17.72 -2.02
C GLY A 76 -10.45 18.86 -1.21
N ASP A 77 -10.98 19.01 0.00
CA ASP A 77 -10.60 20.06 0.94
C ASP A 77 -9.60 19.53 1.99
N ASN A 78 -9.06 20.44 2.81
CA ASN A 78 -8.13 20.06 3.88
C ASN A 78 -8.84 19.83 5.21
N ILE A 79 -8.35 18.87 5.99
CA ILE A 79 -8.81 18.67 7.37
C ILE A 79 -8.54 19.95 8.15
N ARG A 80 -9.53 20.39 8.93
CA ARG A 80 -9.47 21.62 9.74
C ARG A 80 -9.58 21.27 11.20
N ALA A 81 -9.00 22.08 12.08
CA ALA A 81 -8.99 21.81 13.53
C ALA A 81 -10.40 21.66 14.13
N TYR A 82 -11.40 22.36 13.58
CA TYR A 82 -12.79 22.34 14.06
C TYR A 82 -13.71 21.37 13.30
N ASN A 83 -13.20 20.64 12.31
CA ASN A 83 -13.96 19.67 11.53
C ASN A 83 -13.33 18.27 11.68
N ALA A 84 -14.15 17.26 11.93
CA ALA A 84 -13.70 15.88 11.86
C ALA A 84 -13.23 15.52 10.43
N PRO A 85 -12.34 14.51 10.28
CA PRO A 85 -11.95 14.02 8.96
C PRO A 85 -13.18 13.58 8.17
N GLN A 86 -13.30 14.07 6.95
CA GLN A 86 -14.42 13.83 6.06
C GLN A 86 -13.96 13.07 4.81
N PRO A 87 -14.84 12.24 4.22
CA PRO A 87 -14.57 11.58 2.94
C PRO A 87 -14.22 12.54 1.78
N THR A 88 -14.62 13.82 1.89
CA THR A 88 -14.32 14.87 0.90
C THR A 88 -12.87 15.34 0.94
N ASN A 89 -12.12 15.01 2.00
CA ASN A 89 -10.80 15.57 2.18
C ASN A 89 -9.79 15.01 1.18
N ARG A 90 -8.91 15.89 0.70
CA ARG A 90 -7.80 15.56 -0.19
C ARG A 90 -6.71 14.83 0.59
N VAL A 91 -6.52 13.54 0.33
CA VAL A 91 -5.47 12.75 0.99
C VAL A 91 -4.29 12.54 0.06
N ASP A 92 -3.13 13.07 0.47
CA ASP A 92 -1.87 12.91 -0.24
C ASP A 92 -0.83 12.30 0.71
N PHE A 93 -0.06 11.32 0.25
CA PHE A 93 1.05 10.78 1.06
C PHE A 93 2.19 10.29 0.19
N ASP A 94 3.38 10.28 0.80
CA ASP A 94 4.57 9.61 0.32
C ASP A 94 5.15 8.72 1.41
N ARG A 95 5.35 7.46 1.06
CA ARG A 95 5.77 6.40 1.97
C ARG A 95 6.93 5.64 1.37
N TRP A 96 7.96 5.41 2.17
CA TRP A 96 8.95 4.39 1.87
C TRP A 96 8.77 3.18 2.79
N GLY A 97 9.12 2.01 2.27
CA GLY A 97 9.03 0.74 2.96
C GLY A 97 10.26 -0.10 2.66
N LEU A 98 10.73 -0.81 3.68
CA LEU A 98 11.73 -1.86 3.55
C LEU A 98 11.04 -3.17 3.84
N PHE A 99 11.31 -4.17 3.02
CA PHE A 99 10.80 -5.52 3.21
C PHE A 99 11.94 -6.51 3.02
N ALA A 100 12.11 -7.41 3.98
CA ALA A 100 13.08 -8.48 3.94
C ALA A 100 12.35 -9.80 4.21
N GLN A 101 12.64 -10.81 3.40
CA GLN A 101 12.11 -12.15 3.59
C GLN A 101 13.21 -13.17 3.31
N TYR A 102 13.36 -14.12 4.24
CA TYR A 102 14.31 -15.22 4.13
C TYR A 102 13.57 -16.54 4.16
N PHE A 103 13.78 -17.36 3.14
CA PHE A 103 13.27 -18.71 3.02
C PHE A 103 14.34 -19.71 3.47
N PHE A 104 13.98 -20.58 4.40
CA PHE A 104 14.87 -21.64 4.85
C PHE A 104 15.00 -22.70 3.76
N LYS A 105 16.25 -23.07 3.44
CA LYS A 105 16.52 -24.12 2.45
C LYS A 105 16.22 -25.52 3.00
N ASP A 106 16.44 -25.69 4.31
CA ASP A 106 16.32 -27.00 4.98
C ASP A 106 14.87 -27.39 5.28
N ILE A 107 13.99 -26.39 5.51
CA ILE A 107 12.58 -26.60 5.80
C ILE A 107 11.76 -26.02 4.65
N LYS A 108 11.35 -26.88 3.72
CA LYS A 108 10.53 -26.49 2.57
C LYS A 108 9.27 -25.74 3.03
N GLY A 109 9.07 -24.54 2.51
CA GLY A 109 7.90 -23.71 2.77
C GLY A 109 8.00 -22.78 3.98
N LEU A 110 9.01 -22.93 4.85
CA LEU A 110 9.21 -22.00 5.97
C LEU A 110 9.99 -20.77 5.51
N GLY A 111 9.51 -19.60 5.92
CA GLY A 111 10.21 -18.34 5.76
C GLY A 111 9.95 -17.40 6.92
N VAL A 112 10.88 -16.49 7.15
CA VAL A 112 10.73 -15.36 8.07
C VAL A 112 10.70 -14.09 7.25
N LEU A 113 9.94 -13.11 7.71
CA LEU A 113 9.90 -11.79 7.10
C LEU A 113 9.96 -10.70 8.15
N ALA A 114 10.52 -9.57 7.76
CA ALA A 114 10.51 -8.34 8.50
C ALA A 114 10.21 -7.19 7.54
N TYR A 115 9.52 -6.18 8.04
CA TYR A 115 9.21 -5.00 7.25
C TYR A 115 9.19 -3.76 8.12
N HIS A 116 9.47 -2.63 7.48
CA HIS A 116 9.38 -1.32 8.07
C HIS A 116 8.75 -0.37 7.06
N ASN A 117 7.77 0.42 7.45
CA ASN A 117 7.09 1.36 6.58
C ASN A 117 6.95 2.70 7.30
N ARG A 118 7.29 3.78 6.61
CA ARG A 118 7.18 5.13 7.15
C ARG A 118 6.67 6.12 6.12
N VAL A 119 5.62 6.85 6.50
CA VAL A 119 5.17 8.04 5.78
C VAL A 119 6.10 9.18 6.19
N PHE A 120 6.75 9.80 5.21
CA PHE A 120 7.72 10.87 5.46
C PHE A 120 7.18 12.25 5.08
N ASP A 121 6.32 12.29 4.07
CA ASP A 121 5.56 13.47 3.69
C ASP A 121 4.11 13.07 3.44
N GLY A 122 3.19 13.98 3.73
CA GLY A 122 1.79 13.73 3.52
C GLY A 122 0.88 14.80 4.12
N MET A 123 -0.25 14.99 3.45
CA MET A 123 -1.28 15.95 3.77
C MET A 123 -2.60 15.22 4.02
N ASN A 124 -3.28 15.57 5.11
CA ASN A 124 -4.50 14.92 5.58
C ASN A 124 -4.36 13.38 5.70
N THR A 125 -3.13 12.91 5.96
CA THR A 125 -2.81 11.49 6.14
C THR A 125 -2.28 11.25 7.54
N GLY A 126 -2.44 10.02 8.03
CA GLY A 126 -1.87 9.61 9.31
C GLY A 126 -0.34 9.56 9.26
N LYS A 127 0.30 9.95 10.37
CA LYS A 127 1.74 9.75 10.55
C LYS A 127 2.02 8.26 10.84
N ILE A 128 2.22 7.49 9.77
CA ILE A 128 2.47 6.05 9.87
C ILE A 128 3.96 5.79 10.04
N ASN A 129 4.32 5.04 11.08
CA ASN A 129 5.64 4.46 11.30
C ASN A 129 5.46 3.05 11.86
N ASN A 130 5.51 2.04 11.01
CA ASN A 130 5.18 0.66 11.35
C ASN A 130 6.39 -0.25 11.11
N THR A 131 6.76 -1.03 12.11
CA THR A 131 7.76 -2.10 12.01
C THR A 131 7.11 -3.41 12.43
N GLY A 132 7.31 -4.46 11.65
CA GLY A 132 6.78 -5.79 11.94
C GLY A 132 7.74 -6.89 11.55
N PHE A 133 7.56 -8.05 12.18
CA PHE A 133 8.22 -9.29 11.83
C PHE A 133 7.19 -10.43 11.85
N GLY A 134 7.46 -11.49 11.10
CA GLY A 134 6.54 -12.60 10.99
C GLY A 134 7.22 -13.86 10.48
N VAL A 135 6.51 -14.97 10.65
CA VAL A 135 6.88 -16.28 10.10
C VAL A 135 5.79 -16.68 9.12
N THR A 136 6.20 -17.21 7.98
CA THR A 136 5.31 -17.74 6.95
C THR A 136 5.63 -19.21 6.73
N TYR A 137 4.62 -20.06 6.73
CA TYR A 137 4.77 -21.45 6.32
C TYR A 137 3.81 -21.73 5.16
N GLN A 138 4.37 -22.11 4.01
CA GLN A 138 3.61 -22.46 2.82
C GLN A 138 3.38 -23.96 2.77
N PHE A 139 2.14 -24.38 3.01
CA PHE A 139 1.71 -25.76 2.83
C PHE A 139 1.50 -26.05 1.35
N ASN A 140 2.13 -27.11 0.83
CA ASN A 140 1.88 -27.58 -0.52
C ASN A 140 0.94 -28.78 -0.47
N PHE A 141 -0.36 -28.55 -0.65
CA PHE A 141 -1.36 -29.61 -0.75
C PHE A 141 -1.44 -30.12 -2.18
N LYS A 142 -0.53 -31.01 -2.57
CA LYS A 142 -0.69 -31.74 -3.83
C LYS A 142 -0.52 -33.24 -3.60
N ASN A 143 -1.64 -33.90 -3.32
CA ASN A 143 -1.81 -35.31 -3.60
C ASN A 143 -2.19 -35.45 -5.08
N ASN A 144 -1.21 -35.69 -5.93
CA ASN A 144 -1.48 -36.31 -7.22
C ASN A 144 -1.11 -37.79 -7.11
N GLU A 145 -1.97 -38.56 -6.43
CA GLU A 145 -2.30 -39.90 -6.93
C GLU A 145 -3.03 -39.69 -8.27
N ASN A 146 -2.71 -40.52 -9.27
CA ASN A 146 -3.15 -40.48 -10.67
C ASN A 146 -2.22 -39.73 -11.65
N ALA A 147 -1.09 -40.38 -11.93
CA ALA A 147 -0.57 -40.50 -13.28
C ALA A 147 -0.23 -41.98 -13.53
N GLN A 148 -1.23 -42.75 -13.95
CA GLN A 148 -1.05 -43.94 -14.80
C GLN A 148 -1.41 -43.52 -16.22
#